data_AF-A0A9D9M7R1-F1
#
_entry.id   AF-A0A9D9M7R1-F1
#
_cell.length_a   1.000
_cell.length_b   1.000
_cell.length_c   1.000
_cell.angle_alpha   90.00
_cell.angle_beta   90.00
_cell.angle_gamma   90.00
#
_symmetry.space_group_name_H-M   'P 1'
#
loop_
_entity.id
_entity.type
_entity.pdbx_description
1 polymer ?
#
loop_
_entity_poly.entity_id
_entity_poly.type
_entity_poly.pdbx_seq_one_letter_code
_entity_poly.pdbx_strand_id
1 'polypeptide(L)'
;MTISSQICKRIYQADGENRTWEYDFPILSAANLYVYVTSPEGTEEKITTGYEVNTLQNTVTYPTLASGLDPLASGYKITLVRQSELTQDIHLTQQGTLDAAELEHGYDKLTLQVQEIAEQTQRSIKYDVSSGKTGTDAATFLAELASAQTTALTNALDSVAQTKTQLEQTVAQEQTARQNADSALQSAVDAKQNALTTAQQTAVDSGITSSIVAQVQTNKEDIAALDEELDETRPWVKPADWMDIRSGALPNSVYYLVGHSADYSTYGTFDIYATLASSGTYDVYVDGVKQVSAAASGTTTTLNWQTLALSTGFDVTYPSALRTHIVRLVPTDTTKTFTRLGTTNLNRNGLLWAHITTNYSLNLRDSFRNSSSLEVITASGNAVITSSLYNAFIACSSLVELPAFEGENGNVSLYQAFSQCGSLKRVTLKNMQASSGLYSFSQCSALQKIMCDNTTVSCNNNTFDRCPMLKALPPLETSSTTTGAAFLTGDVSLDNTFLDMQDATGLTRFVIGGTSSARIDGLKGFLVSNSAPFTGSSPQINVSYTGLDKVALVNLFNSLPTVTDSQVCNVTGCTGANDLTAEDLAIATGKGWTITR
;
A
#
# COMPACT_ATOMS: atom_id res chain seq x y z
N MET A 1 24.33 -31.34 -44.28
CA MET A 1 23.24 -30.84 -43.41
C MET A 1 22.93 -29.39 -43.74
N THR A 2 21.79 -29.15 -44.40
CA THR A 2 21.36 -27.81 -44.83
C THR A 2 20.26 -27.21 -43.95
N ILE A 3 19.76 -27.95 -42.96
CA ILE A 3 18.65 -27.54 -42.10
C ILE A 3 19.18 -26.83 -40.84
N SER A 4 18.99 -25.51 -40.76
CA SER A 4 19.39 -24.67 -39.61
C SER A 4 18.24 -24.27 -38.68
N SER A 5 16.99 -24.34 -39.15
CA SER A 5 15.81 -23.94 -38.38
C SER A 5 15.34 -25.06 -37.45
N GLN A 6 14.98 -24.72 -36.21
CA GLN A 6 14.35 -25.62 -35.22
C GLN A 6 12.81 -25.58 -35.28
N ILE A 7 12.24 -24.72 -36.12
CA ILE A 7 10.80 -24.56 -36.26
C ILE A 7 10.26 -25.69 -37.14
N CYS A 8 9.18 -26.33 -36.69
CA CYS A 8 8.44 -27.33 -37.48
C CYS A 8 6.92 -27.10 -37.48
N LYS A 9 6.46 -25.96 -36.90
CA LYS A 9 5.04 -25.64 -36.73
C LYS A 9 4.81 -24.12 -36.72
N ARG A 10 3.70 -23.69 -37.29
CA ARG A 10 3.15 -22.32 -37.20
C ARG A 10 1.68 -22.36 -36.81
N ILE A 11 1.25 -21.41 -36.00
CA ILE A 11 -0.14 -21.27 -35.53
C ILE A 11 -0.61 -19.85 -35.87
N TYR A 12 -1.75 -19.75 -36.52
CA TYR A 12 -2.37 -18.48 -36.90
C TYR A 12 -3.78 -18.35 -36.31
N GLN A 13 -4.19 -17.12 -36.09
CA GLN A 13 -5.57 -16.76 -35.73
C GLN A 13 -6.34 -16.47 -37.01
N ALA A 14 -7.55 -17.01 -37.12
CA ALA A 14 -8.44 -16.71 -38.24
C ALA A 14 -9.14 -15.36 -38.04
N ASP A 15 -9.35 -14.63 -39.14
CA ASP A 15 -9.95 -13.30 -39.17
C ASP A 15 -11.32 -13.26 -39.88
N GLY A 16 -11.78 -14.39 -40.44
CA GLY A 16 -13.02 -14.46 -41.21
C GLY A 16 -12.87 -14.20 -42.70
N GLU A 17 -11.68 -13.81 -43.18
CA GLU A 17 -11.45 -13.44 -44.59
C GLU A 17 -10.26 -14.18 -45.21
N ASN A 18 -9.19 -14.38 -44.45
CA ASN A 18 -7.96 -14.96 -44.96
C ASN A 18 -8.09 -16.47 -45.22
N ARG A 19 -7.49 -16.91 -46.33
CA ARG A 19 -7.41 -18.32 -46.74
C ARG A 19 -5.99 -18.79 -46.97
N THR A 20 -4.99 -17.90 -46.93
CA THR A 20 -3.60 -18.23 -47.27
C THR A 20 -2.71 -18.03 -46.06
N TRP A 21 -1.93 -19.06 -45.73
CA TRP A 21 -1.15 -19.16 -44.51
C TRP A 21 0.29 -19.53 -44.86
N GLU A 22 1.25 -18.71 -44.45
CA GLU A 22 2.66 -18.96 -44.77
C GLU A 22 3.27 -20.01 -43.83
N TYR A 23 4.33 -20.68 -44.27
CA TYR A 23 5.18 -21.48 -43.39
C TYR A 23 6.65 -21.17 -43.68
N ASP A 24 7.48 -21.19 -42.65
CA ASP A 24 8.91 -20.83 -42.72
C ASP A 24 9.83 -21.96 -42.27
N PHE A 25 9.30 -23.19 -42.24
CA PHE A 25 10.04 -24.40 -41.92
C PHE A 25 10.18 -25.30 -43.16
N PRO A 26 11.32 -26.00 -43.30
CA PRO A 26 11.57 -26.84 -44.47
C PRO A 26 10.67 -28.08 -44.45
N ILE A 27 10.14 -28.48 -45.60
CA ILE A 27 9.38 -29.73 -45.80
C ILE A 27 10.00 -30.53 -46.95
N LEU A 28 9.93 -31.87 -46.90
CA LEU A 28 10.46 -32.73 -47.97
C LEU A 28 9.52 -32.77 -49.18
N SER A 29 8.21 -32.72 -48.92
CA SER A 29 7.17 -32.66 -49.94
C SER A 29 5.90 -32.05 -49.35
N ALA A 30 4.95 -31.67 -50.21
CA ALA A 30 3.63 -31.22 -49.78
C ALA A 30 2.90 -32.24 -48.88
N ALA A 31 3.17 -33.54 -49.05
CA ALA A 31 2.56 -34.61 -48.24
C ALA A 31 3.04 -34.62 -46.78
N ASN A 32 4.14 -33.93 -46.46
CA ASN A 32 4.67 -33.84 -45.10
C ASN A 32 4.15 -32.63 -44.33
N LEU A 33 3.28 -31.81 -44.93
CA LEU A 33 2.63 -30.70 -44.25
C LEU A 33 1.19 -31.04 -43.91
N TYR A 34 0.88 -30.94 -42.63
CA TYR A 34 -0.44 -31.19 -42.08
C TYR A 34 -1.08 -29.90 -41.56
N VAL A 35 -2.40 -29.82 -41.74
CA VAL A 35 -3.22 -28.69 -41.30
C VAL A 35 -4.16 -29.16 -40.21
N TYR A 36 -4.16 -28.45 -39.09
CA TYR A 36 -5.13 -28.63 -38.01
C TYR A 36 -5.92 -27.35 -37.82
N VAL A 37 -7.20 -27.48 -37.49
CA VAL A 37 -8.06 -26.35 -37.14
C VAL A 37 -8.52 -26.53 -35.70
N THR A 38 -8.44 -25.47 -34.92
CA THR A 38 -8.94 -25.45 -33.54
C THR A 38 -10.14 -24.52 -33.45
N SER A 39 -11.26 -25.02 -32.91
CA SER A 39 -12.46 -24.23 -32.69
C SER A 39 -12.27 -23.22 -31.53
N PRO A 40 -13.13 -22.19 -31.41
CA PRO A 40 -13.12 -21.26 -30.27
C PRO A 40 -13.26 -21.95 -28.91
N GLU A 41 -13.94 -23.11 -28.89
CA GLU A 41 -14.13 -23.96 -27.71
C GLU A 41 -12.89 -24.84 -27.40
N GLY A 42 -11.86 -24.79 -28.24
CA GLY A 42 -10.60 -25.52 -28.05
C GLY A 42 -10.57 -26.92 -28.65
N THR A 43 -11.55 -27.31 -29.45
CA THR A 43 -11.56 -28.64 -30.10
C THR A 43 -10.67 -28.61 -31.34
N GLU A 44 -9.66 -29.49 -31.41
CA GLU A 44 -8.71 -29.58 -32.53
C GLU A 44 -9.10 -30.72 -33.50
N GLU A 45 -9.11 -30.41 -34.80
CA GLU A 45 -9.40 -31.36 -35.87
C GLU A 45 -8.29 -31.34 -36.94
N LYS A 46 -7.87 -32.52 -37.39
CA LYS A 46 -6.95 -32.68 -38.52
C LYS A 46 -7.70 -32.59 -39.84
N ILE A 47 -7.34 -31.61 -40.66
CA ILE A 47 -7.93 -31.43 -41.98
C ILE A 47 -7.32 -32.42 -42.96
N THR A 48 -8.17 -33.17 -43.66
CA THR A 48 -7.75 -34.20 -44.63
C THR A 48 -8.07 -33.85 -46.07
N THR A 49 -8.98 -32.91 -46.31
CA THR A 49 -9.40 -32.45 -47.66
C THR A 49 -9.65 -30.95 -47.66
N GLY A 50 -9.58 -30.32 -48.84
CA GLY A 50 -9.94 -28.91 -49.00
C GLY A 50 -8.84 -27.91 -48.65
N TYR A 51 -7.60 -28.36 -48.48
CA TYR A 51 -6.41 -27.50 -48.45
C TYR A 51 -5.45 -27.84 -49.58
N GLU A 52 -4.65 -26.85 -49.99
CA GLU A 52 -3.57 -27.00 -50.98
C GLU A 52 -2.26 -26.44 -50.41
N VAL A 53 -1.14 -27.10 -50.69
CA VAL A 53 0.20 -26.69 -50.23
C VAL A 53 1.01 -26.24 -51.45
N ASN A 54 1.47 -24.99 -51.43
CA ASN A 54 2.34 -24.41 -52.45
C ASN A 54 3.79 -24.36 -51.95
N THR A 55 4.61 -25.29 -52.43
CA THR A 55 6.02 -25.41 -52.03
C THR A 55 6.96 -24.38 -52.68
N LEU A 56 6.49 -23.62 -53.67
CA LEU A 56 7.28 -22.55 -54.31
C LEU A 56 7.15 -21.23 -53.54
N GLN A 57 5.96 -20.95 -53.03
CA GLN A 57 5.66 -19.74 -52.25
C GLN A 57 5.71 -19.97 -50.74
N ASN A 58 5.89 -21.23 -50.31
CA ASN A 58 5.80 -21.66 -48.91
C ASN A 58 4.50 -21.25 -48.24
N THR A 59 3.38 -21.52 -48.92
CA THR A 59 2.04 -21.19 -48.41
C THR A 59 1.11 -22.40 -48.43
N VAL A 60 0.09 -22.33 -47.58
CA VAL A 60 -1.02 -23.27 -47.51
C VAL A 60 -2.31 -22.48 -47.72
N THR A 61 -3.13 -22.92 -48.67
CA THR A 61 -4.46 -22.35 -48.88
C THR A 61 -5.51 -23.24 -48.24
N TYR A 62 -6.22 -22.74 -47.22
CA TYR A 62 -7.33 -23.42 -46.57
C TYR A 62 -8.36 -22.44 -45.98
N PRO A 63 -9.67 -22.68 -46.19
CA PRO A 63 -10.23 -23.64 -47.13
C PRO A 63 -10.04 -23.20 -48.59
N THR A 64 -9.84 -24.12 -49.53
CA THR A 64 -9.77 -23.78 -50.96
C THR A 64 -11.13 -23.36 -51.50
N LEU A 65 -11.16 -22.54 -52.56
CA LEU A 65 -12.43 -22.15 -53.20
C LEU A 65 -13.21 -23.37 -53.72
N ALA A 66 -12.49 -24.40 -54.19
CA ALA A 66 -13.08 -25.65 -54.66
C ALA A 66 -13.73 -26.48 -53.55
N SER A 67 -13.34 -26.28 -52.28
CA SER A 67 -13.95 -26.97 -51.14
C SER A 67 -15.37 -26.50 -50.84
N GLY A 68 -15.77 -25.32 -51.35
CA GLY A 68 -17.08 -24.73 -51.08
C GLY A 68 -17.27 -24.23 -49.64
N LEU A 69 -16.23 -24.26 -48.81
CA LEU A 69 -16.28 -23.79 -47.42
C LEU A 69 -15.95 -22.29 -47.33
N ASP A 70 -16.66 -21.60 -46.44
CA ASP A 70 -16.35 -20.21 -46.08
C ASP A 70 -14.98 -20.09 -45.39
N PRO A 71 -14.33 -18.90 -45.41
CA PRO A 71 -13.08 -18.70 -44.68
C PRO A 71 -13.30 -18.98 -43.19
N LEU A 72 -12.24 -19.40 -42.49
CA LEU A 72 -12.33 -19.66 -41.05
C LEU A 72 -12.75 -18.38 -40.32
N ALA A 73 -13.85 -18.46 -39.56
CA ALA A 73 -14.39 -17.32 -38.82
C ALA A 73 -13.45 -16.86 -37.70
N SER A 74 -13.58 -15.60 -37.28
CA SER A 74 -12.82 -15.05 -36.16
C SER A 74 -13.01 -15.89 -34.88
N GLY A 75 -11.90 -16.19 -34.20
CA GLY A 75 -11.86 -17.06 -33.01
C GLY A 75 -11.39 -18.49 -33.29
N TYR A 76 -11.39 -18.94 -34.54
CA TYR A 76 -10.72 -20.18 -34.95
C TYR A 76 -9.21 -20.01 -35.04
N LYS A 77 -8.47 -21.10 -34.85
CA LYS A 77 -7.02 -21.17 -35.12
C LYS A 77 -6.73 -22.17 -36.21
N ILE A 78 -5.68 -21.91 -36.98
CA ILE A 78 -5.12 -22.88 -37.92
C ILE A 78 -3.65 -23.14 -37.58
N THR A 79 -3.30 -24.42 -37.53
CA THR A 79 -1.95 -24.89 -37.21
C THR A 79 -1.39 -25.63 -38.42
N LEU A 80 -0.27 -25.13 -38.95
CA LEU A 80 0.51 -25.80 -39.98
C LEU A 80 1.66 -26.52 -39.28
N VAL A 81 1.80 -27.82 -39.49
CA VAL A 81 2.84 -28.61 -38.84
C VAL A 81 3.45 -29.60 -39.81
N ARG A 82 4.78 -29.72 -39.75
CA ARG A 82 5.50 -30.77 -40.47
C ARG A 82 5.37 -32.09 -39.74
N GLN A 83 5.02 -33.15 -40.46
CA GLN A 83 5.09 -34.52 -39.97
C GLN A 83 5.69 -35.42 -41.05
N SER A 84 6.86 -35.97 -40.75
CA SER A 84 7.61 -36.85 -41.64
C SER A 84 7.39 -38.31 -41.25
N GLU A 85 7.21 -39.19 -42.23
CA GLU A 85 7.06 -40.62 -41.95
C GLU A 85 8.35 -41.20 -41.37
N LEU A 86 8.25 -42.04 -40.33
CA LEU A 86 9.37 -42.71 -39.66
C LEU A 86 9.88 -43.92 -40.45
N THR A 87 10.29 -43.69 -41.71
CA THR A 87 10.87 -44.70 -42.61
C THR A 87 12.34 -44.39 -42.92
N GLN A 88 13.13 -45.44 -43.11
CA GLN A 88 14.53 -45.35 -43.56
C GLN A 88 14.58 -45.47 -45.08
N ASP A 89 14.74 -44.35 -45.79
CA ASP A 89 14.63 -44.31 -47.26
C ASP A 89 15.99 -44.39 -47.99
N ILE A 90 17.10 -44.57 -47.26
CA ILE A 90 18.45 -44.64 -47.86
C ILE A 90 18.65 -46.02 -48.50
N HIS A 91 18.78 -46.06 -49.84
CA HIS A 91 18.97 -47.29 -50.60
C HIS A 91 20.45 -47.58 -50.87
N LEU A 92 21.12 -48.20 -49.90
CA LEU A 92 22.56 -48.53 -49.95
C LEU A 92 22.94 -49.65 -50.94
N THR A 93 22.02 -50.14 -51.78
CA THR A 93 22.22 -51.33 -52.63
C THR A 93 22.30 -51.05 -54.12
N GLN A 94 22.19 -49.80 -54.58
CA GLN A 94 22.53 -49.48 -55.97
C GLN A 94 24.02 -49.78 -56.20
N GLN A 95 24.32 -50.65 -57.18
CA GLN A 95 25.70 -50.94 -57.58
C GLN A 95 26.28 -49.73 -58.32
N GLY A 96 26.83 -48.78 -57.56
CA GLY A 96 27.45 -47.55 -58.04
C GLY A 96 28.23 -46.84 -56.94
N THR A 97 28.91 -45.75 -57.31
CA THR A 97 29.59 -44.83 -56.38
C THR A 97 28.57 -44.27 -55.39
N LEU A 98 28.89 -44.24 -54.09
CA LEU A 98 28.08 -43.67 -53.01
C LEU A 98 27.54 -42.28 -53.39
N ASP A 99 26.23 -42.16 -53.64
CA ASP A 99 25.63 -40.90 -54.05
C ASP A 99 25.51 -39.95 -52.84
N ALA A 100 26.27 -38.86 -52.89
CA ALA A 100 26.24 -37.83 -51.86
C ALA A 100 24.86 -37.16 -51.74
N ALA A 101 24.10 -37.06 -52.83
CA ALA A 101 22.77 -36.46 -52.80
C ALA A 101 21.76 -37.32 -52.03
N GLU A 102 21.82 -38.65 -52.20
CA GLU A 102 20.96 -39.58 -51.47
C GLU A 102 21.27 -39.60 -49.97
N LEU A 103 22.56 -39.54 -49.62
CA LEU A 103 22.98 -39.43 -48.21
C LEU A 103 22.54 -38.12 -47.57
N GLU A 104 22.75 -36.97 -48.24
CA GLU A 104 22.32 -35.67 -47.71
C GLU A 104 20.80 -35.60 -47.55
N HIS A 105 20.03 -36.14 -48.50
CA HIS A 105 18.57 -36.23 -48.38
C HIS A 105 18.15 -37.09 -47.17
N GLY A 106 18.82 -38.22 -46.97
CA GLY A 106 18.60 -39.08 -45.79
C GLY A 106 18.93 -38.39 -44.47
N TYR A 107 20.06 -37.68 -44.39
CA TYR A 107 20.46 -36.95 -43.19
C TYR A 107 19.56 -35.74 -42.89
N ASP A 108 19.12 -35.01 -43.91
CA ASP A 108 18.18 -33.92 -43.72
C ASP A 108 16.82 -34.46 -43.21
N LYS A 109 16.30 -35.57 -43.77
CA LYS A 109 15.08 -36.23 -43.26
C LYS A 109 15.19 -36.63 -41.79
N LEU A 110 16.31 -37.24 -41.39
CA LEU A 110 16.56 -37.60 -39.98
C LEU A 110 16.59 -36.36 -39.08
N THR A 111 17.20 -35.27 -39.55
CA THR A 111 17.23 -34.00 -38.82
C THR A 111 15.82 -33.44 -38.65
N LEU A 112 14.98 -33.49 -39.69
CA LEU A 112 13.60 -33.04 -39.61
C LEU A 112 12.77 -33.85 -38.60
N GLN A 113 12.92 -35.18 -38.60
CA GLN A 113 12.25 -36.08 -37.67
C GLN A 113 12.68 -35.83 -36.22
N VAL A 114 13.96 -35.59 -35.97
CA VAL A 114 14.46 -35.26 -34.61
C VAL A 114 13.84 -33.96 -34.11
N GLN A 115 13.71 -32.94 -34.95
CA GLN A 115 13.04 -31.69 -34.59
C GLN A 115 11.55 -31.90 -34.27
N GLU A 116 10.86 -32.72 -35.07
CA GLU A 116 9.45 -33.06 -34.84
C GLU A 116 9.25 -33.82 -33.53
N ILE A 117 10.12 -34.78 -33.22
CA ILE A 117 10.10 -35.52 -31.95
C ILE A 117 10.43 -34.59 -30.77
N ALA A 118 11.36 -33.66 -30.94
CA ALA A 118 11.70 -32.67 -29.92
C ALA A 118 10.50 -31.76 -29.61
N GLU A 119 9.78 -31.27 -30.63
CA GLU A 119 8.54 -30.50 -30.45
C GLU A 119 7.48 -31.30 -29.66
N GLN A 120 7.24 -32.56 -30.06
CA GLN A 120 6.28 -33.43 -29.39
C GLN A 120 6.67 -33.67 -27.93
N THR A 121 7.96 -33.88 -27.67
CA THR A 121 8.51 -34.09 -26.32
C THR A 121 8.42 -32.81 -25.48
N GLN A 122 8.57 -31.62 -26.07
CA GLN A 122 8.46 -30.34 -25.35
C GLN A 122 7.03 -30.09 -24.84
N ARG A 123 6.00 -30.56 -25.55
CA ARG A 123 4.59 -30.42 -25.14
C ARG A 123 4.00 -31.64 -24.42
N SER A 124 4.83 -32.62 -24.08
CA SER A 124 4.42 -33.82 -23.34
C SER A 124 4.64 -33.65 -21.84
N ILE A 125 3.81 -34.33 -21.02
CA ILE A 125 4.02 -34.45 -19.57
C ILE A 125 5.25 -35.33 -19.34
N LYS A 126 6.18 -34.88 -18.50
CA LYS A 126 7.41 -35.60 -18.16
C LYS A 126 7.40 -35.95 -16.68
N TYR A 127 7.89 -37.13 -16.34
CA TYR A 127 8.19 -37.51 -14.97
C TYR A 127 9.69 -37.42 -14.70
N ASP A 128 10.05 -37.34 -13.42
CA ASP A 128 11.45 -37.46 -13.02
C ASP A 128 12.02 -38.81 -13.47
N VAL A 129 13.30 -38.80 -13.85
CA VAL A 129 14.02 -39.99 -14.34
C VAL A 129 14.02 -41.12 -13.31
N SER A 130 13.94 -40.79 -12.02
CA SER A 130 13.87 -41.74 -10.91
C SER A 130 12.46 -42.26 -10.62
N SER A 131 11.43 -41.74 -11.27
CA SER A 131 10.06 -42.18 -11.03
C SER A 131 9.85 -43.58 -11.62
N GLY A 132 9.25 -44.49 -10.83
CA GLY A 132 8.86 -45.83 -11.30
C GLY A 132 7.61 -45.84 -12.20
N LYS A 133 7.20 -44.67 -12.71
CA LYS A 133 5.97 -44.50 -13.49
C LYS A 133 6.20 -45.02 -14.90
N THR A 134 5.37 -45.96 -15.35
CA THR A 134 5.45 -46.57 -16.67
C THR A 134 4.19 -46.21 -17.47
N GLY A 135 4.35 -45.42 -18.54
CA GLY A 135 3.25 -45.06 -19.45
C GLY A 135 2.49 -43.77 -19.13
N THR A 136 1.74 -43.31 -20.14
CA THR A 136 0.99 -42.04 -20.23
C THR A 136 -0.35 -42.10 -19.50
N ASP A 137 -0.39 -42.33 -18.19
CA ASP A 137 -1.64 -42.17 -17.44
C ASP A 137 -1.78 -40.72 -16.93
N ALA A 138 -1.99 -39.81 -17.88
CA ALA A 138 -2.20 -38.40 -17.60
C ALA A 138 -3.42 -38.17 -16.70
N ALA A 139 -4.43 -39.05 -16.75
CA ALA A 139 -5.62 -38.96 -15.89
C ALA A 139 -5.26 -39.24 -14.42
N THR A 140 -4.46 -40.29 -14.17
CA THR A 140 -3.95 -40.59 -12.82
C THR A 140 -3.06 -39.46 -12.31
N PHE A 141 -2.18 -38.88 -13.15
CA PHE A 141 -1.35 -37.74 -12.75
C PHE A 141 -2.17 -36.49 -12.40
N LEU A 142 -3.19 -36.16 -13.20
CA LEU A 142 -4.08 -35.02 -12.93
C LEU A 142 -4.91 -35.24 -11.65
N ALA A 143 -5.34 -36.48 -11.39
CA ALA A 143 -6.04 -36.84 -10.15
C ALA A 143 -5.11 -36.72 -8.93
N GLU A 144 -3.86 -37.18 -9.02
CA GLU A 144 -2.83 -37.01 -7.99
C GLU A 144 -2.56 -35.54 -7.69
N LEU A 145 -2.44 -34.70 -8.74
CA LEU A 145 -2.22 -33.25 -8.59
C LEU A 145 -3.40 -32.55 -7.91
N ALA A 146 -4.63 -32.86 -8.33
CA ALA A 146 -5.84 -32.33 -7.71
C ALA A 146 -5.98 -32.76 -6.24
N SER A 147 -5.64 -34.02 -5.94
CA SER A 147 -5.63 -34.52 -4.57
C SER A 147 -4.55 -33.85 -3.72
N ALA A 148 -3.35 -33.63 -4.25
CA ALA A 148 -2.27 -32.93 -3.55
C ALA A 148 -2.64 -31.45 -3.27
N GLN A 149 -3.27 -30.77 -4.23
CA GLN A 149 -3.75 -29.40 -4.06
C GLN A 149 -4.83 -29.31 -2.98
N THR A 150 -5.78 -30.26 -2.98
CA THR A 150 -6.84 -30.33 -1.96
C THR A 150 -6.25 -30.56 -0.57
N THR A 151 -5.33 -31.51 -0.42
CA THR A 151 -4.63 -31.79 0.84
C THR A 151 -3.84 -30.58 1.32
N ALA A 152 -3.11 -29.89 0.44
CA ALA A 152 -2.37 -28.68 0.79
C ALA A 152 -3.30 -27.56 1.27
N LEU A 153 -4.46 -27.39 0.63
CA LEU A 153 -5.46 -26.40 1.03
C LEU A 153 -6.07 -26.74 2.40
N THR A 154 -6.43 -28.01 2.64
CA THR A 154 -6.96 -28.45 3.94
C THR A 154 -5.93 -28.22 5.06
N ASN A 155 -4.67 -28.60 4.85
CA ASN A 155 -3.60 -28.39 5.84
C ASN A 155 -3.39 -26.89 6.14
N ALA A 156 -3.48 -26.02 5.13
CA ALA A 156 -3.38 -24.58 5.32
C ALA A 156 -4.56 -24.03 6.14
N LEU A 157 -5.79 -24.47 5.86
CA LEU A 157 -6.99 -24.08 6.61
C LEU A 157 -6.93 -24.53 8.07
N ASP A 158 -6.49 -25.77 8.32
CA ASP A 158 -6.33 -26.30 9.68
C ASP A 158 -5.27 -25.52 10.47
N SER A 159 -4.14 -25.16 9.84
CA SER A 159 -3.10 -24.32 10.44
C SER A 159 -3.62 -22.92 10.81
N VAL A 160 -4.43 -22.31 9.93
CA VAL A 160 -5.10 -21.02 10.22
C VAL A 160 -6.08 -21.14 11.38
N ALA A 161 -6.87 -22.21 11.44
CA ALA A 161 -7.83 -22.44 12.53
C ALA A 161 -7.13 -22.65 13.89
N GLN A 162 -6.02 -23.38 13.91
CA GLN A 162 -5.18 -23.56 15.11
C GLN A 162 -4.58 -22.21 15.56
N THR A 163 -4.04 -21.43 14.62
CA THR A 163 -3.46 -20.10 14.91
C THR A 163 -4.51 -19.14 15.46
N LYS A 164 -5.73 -19.16 14.90
CA LYS A 164 -6.85 -18.37 15.40
C LYS A 164 -7.22 -18.74 16.84
N THR A 165 -7.31 -20.04 17.13
CA THR A 165 -7.62 -20.54 18.48
C THR A 165 -6.55 -20.11 19.48
N GLN A 166 -5.27 -20.19 19.10
CA GLN A 166 -4.15 -19.74 19.93
C GLN A 166 -4.21 -18.23 20.21
N LEU A 167 -4.54 -17.43 19.19
CA LEU A 167 -4.70 -15.98 19.34
C LEU A 167 -5.86 -15.63 20.28
N GLU A 168 -6.99 -16.31 20.17
CA GLU A 168 -8.14 -16.11 21.07
C GLU A 168 -7.78 -16.41 22.53
N GLN A 169 -7.00 -17.46 22.78
CA GLN A 169 -6.48 -17.78 24.12
C GLN A 169 -5.52 -16.70 24.64
N THR A 170 -4.61 -16.18 23.80
CA THR A 170 -3.68 -15.11 24.18
C THR A 170 -4.42 -13.81 24.51
N VAL A 171 -5.44 -13.44 23.72
CA VAL A 171 -6.27 -12.26 23.98
C VAL A 171 -7.02 -12.40 25.31
N ALA A 172 -7.57 -13.57 25.61
CA ALA A 172 -8.22 -13.82 26.90
C ALA A 172 -7.25 -13.68 28.08
N GLN A 173 -6.02 -14.22 27.95
CA GLN A 173 -4.97 -14.07 28.97
C GLN A 173 -4.57 -12.61 29.18
N GLU A 174 -4.44 -11.82 28.10
CA GLU A 174 -4.14 -10.39 28.19
C GLU A 174 -5.25 -9.61 28.91
N GLN A 175 -6.51 -9.92 28.61
CA GLN A 175 -7.67 -9.30 29.28
C GLN A 175 -7.67 -9.60 30.78
N THR A 176 -7.42 -10.84 31.19
CA THR A 176 -7.30 -11.19 32.62
C THR A 176 -6.11 -10.47 33.28
N ALA A 177 -4.96 -10.37 32.59
CA ALA A 177 -3.80 -9.65 33.12
C ALA A 177 -4.11 -8.15 33.33
N ARG A 178 -4.83 -7.51 32.40
CA ARG A 178 -5.29 -6.12 32.55
C ARG A 178 -6.24 -5.95 33.73
N GLN A 179 -7.25 -6.82 33.87
CA GLN A 179 -8.18 -6.77 35.01
C GLN A 179 -7.47 -6.92 36.37
N ASN A 180 -6.46 -7.78 36.43
CA ASN A 180 -5.64 -7.94 37.64
C ASN A 180 -4.79 -6.68 37.93
N ALA A 181 -4.22 -6.05 36.89
CA ALA A 181 -3.47 -4.80 37.04
C ALA A 181 -4.37 -3.65 37.51
N ASP A 182 -5.58 -3.52 36.95
CA ASP A 182 -6.57 -2.51 37.35
C ASP A 182 -7.00 -2.71 38.81
N SER A 183 -7.24 -3.96 39.23
CA SER A 183 -7.60 -4.30 40.61
C SER A 183 -6.46 -3.98 41.60
N ALA A 184 -5.22 -4.22 41.20
CA ALA A 184 -4.04 -3.88 42.00
C ALA A 184 -3.85 -2.35 42.11
N LEU A 185 -4.11 -1.61 41.02
CA LEU A 185 -4.07 -0.16 41.02
C LEU A 185 -5.13 0.43 41.95
N GLN A 186 -6.37 -0.07 41.87
CA GLN A 186 -7.46 0.37 42.76
C GLN A 186 -7.10 0.12 44.23
N SER A 187 -6.54 -1.06 44.54
CA SER A 187 -6.09 -1.38 45.89
C SER A 187 -5.00 -0.42 46.40
N ALA A 188 -4.09 0.01 45.52
CA ALA A 188 -3.05 0.99 45.86
C ALA A 188 -3.63 2.40 46.08
N VAL A 189 -4.62 2.80 45.28
CA VAL A 189 -5.37 4.05 45.46
C VAL A 189 -6.11 4.06 46.80
N ASP A 190 -6.81 2.98 47.12
CA ASP A 190 -7.54 2.84 48.39
C ASP A 190 -6.57 2.88 49.59
N ALA A 191 -5.42 2.20 49.49
CA ALA A 191 -4.38 2.24 50.52
C ALA A 191 -3.81 3.66 50.72
N LYS A 192 -3.56 4.39 49.63
CA LYS A 192 -3.11 5.80 49.68
C LYS A 192 -4.16 6.69 50.36
N GLN A 193 -5.43 6.51 50.02
CA GLN A 193 -6.52 7.29 50.60
C GLN A 193 -6.69 7.01 52.09
N ASN A 194 -6.62 5.74 52.51
CA ASN A 194 -6.69 5.35 53.90
C ASN A 194 -5.50 5.91 54.72
N ALA A 195 -4.30 5.89 54.15
CA ALA A 195 -3.12 6.48 54.79
C ALA A 195 -3.26 8.00 54.94
N LEU A 196 -3.81 8.68 53.92
CA LEU A 196 -4.07 10.11 53.95
C LEU A 196 -5.10 10.47 55.04
N THR A 197 -6.22 9.77 55.11
CA THR A 197 -7.24 9.97 56.14
C THR A 197 -6.69 9.73 57.55
N THR A 198 -5.85 8.70 57.72
CA THR A 198 -5.19 8.42 59.01
C THR A 198 -4.21 9.53 59.42
N ALA A 199 -3.44 10.04 58.47
CA ALA A 199 -2.51 11.14 58.71
C ALA A 199 -3.26 12.45 59.04
N GLN A 200 -4.37 12.72 58.36
CA GLN A 200 -5.26 13.86 58.63
C GLN A 200 -5.84 13.78 60.04
N GLN A 201 -6.34 12.62 60.46
CA GLN A 201 -6.87 12.43 61.81
C GLN A 201 -5.79 12.64 62.88
N THR A 202 -4.60 12.07 62.69
CA THR A 202 -3.46 12.25 63.61
C THR A 202 -3.01 13.72 63.73
N ALA A 203 -3.05 14.47 62.61
CA ALA A 203 -2.69 15.89 62.60
C ALA A 203 -3.72 16.77 63.31
N VAL A 204 -5.01 16.46 63.14
CA VAL A 204 -6.11 17.09 63.89
C VAL A 204 -5.98 16.83 65.39
N ASP A 205 -5.67 15.59 65.76
CA ASP A 205 -5.46 15.20 67.16
C ASP A 205 -4.23 15.88 67.80
N SER A 206 -3.32 16.45 66.99
CA SER A 206 -2.04 17.06 67.43
C SER A 206 -2.01 18.60 67.44
N GLY A 207 -3.08 19.31 67.03
CA GLY A 207 -3.26 20.74 67.29
C GLY A 207 -2.44 21.76 66.47
N ILE A 208 -1.98 21.40 65.27
CA ILE A 208 -1.06 22.23 64.44
C ILE A 208 -1.84 22.99 63.36
N THR A 209 -2.44 24.17 63.63
CA THR A 209 -3.41 24.78 62.68
C THR A 209 -3.01 26.07 61.96
N SER A 210 -2.02 26.86 62.40
CA SER A 210 -1.78 28.20 61.78
C SER A 210 -0.70 28.22 60.67
N SER A 211 0.42 27.51 60.82
CA SER A 211 1.46 27.44 59.77
C SER A 211 1.10 26.53 58.58
N ILE A 212 0.15 25.61 58.78
CA ILE A 212 -0.29 24.65 57.75
C ILE A 212 -1.20 25.32 56.70
N VAL A 213 -1.98 26.33 57.08
CA VAL A 213 -2.91 27.01 56.13
C VAL A 213 -2.15 27.67 54.98
N ALA A 214 -0.98 28.26 55.26
CA ALA A 214 -0.13 28.87 54.23
C ALA A 214 0.53 27.82 53.32
N GLN A 215 1.07 26.74 53.90
CA GLN A 215 1.74 25.68 53.14
C GLN A 215 0.77 24.82 52.32
N VAL A 216 -0.46 24.62 52.81
CA VAL A 216 -1.54 23.91 52.09
C VAL A 216 -1.97 24.69 50.86
N GLN A 217 -2.01 26.02 50.92
CA GLN A 217 -2.36 26.83 49.77
C GLN A 217 -1.29 26.74 48.68
N THR A 218 -0.01 26.84 49.05
CA THR A 218 1.13 26.67 48.12
C THR A 218 1.18 25.25 47.53
N ASN A 219 1.05 24.21 48.36
CA ASN A 219 1.05 22.83 47.86
C ASN A 219 -0.18 22.51 47.00
N LYS A 220 -1.31 23.20 47.20
CA LYS A 220 -2.51 23.05 46.38
C LYS A 220 -2.32 23.68 45.00
N GLU A 221 -1.59 24.78 44.92
CA GLU A 221 -1.18 25.43 43.67
C GLU A 221 -0.13 24.57 42.94
N ASP A 222 0.86 24.02 43.66
CA ASP A 222 1.87 23.11 43.08
C ASP A 222 1.27 21.76 42.61
N ILE A 223 0.33 21.18 43.37
CA ILE A 223 -0.38 19.95 42.98
C ILE A 223 -1.31 20.22 41.80
N ALA A 224 -1.99 21.37 41.74
CA ALA A 224 -2.81 21.74 40.59
C ALA A 224 -1.95 21.90 39.32
N ALA A 225 -0.76 22.51 39.44
CA ALA A 225 0.18 22.62 38.32
C ALA A 225 0.75 21.25 37.89
N LEU A 226 1.04 20.35 38.84
CA LEU A 226 1.49 18.99 38.57
C LEU A 226 0.39 18.10 37.99
N ASP A 227 -0.87 18.27 38.41
CA ASP A 227 -2.02 17.57 37.84
C ASP A 227 -2.22 18.08 36.41
N GLU A 228 -2.24 19.39 36.17
CA GLU A 228 -2.33 20.01 34.84
C GLU A 228 -1.20 19.52 33.89
N GLU A 229 0.05 19.39 34.37
CA GLU A 229 1.19 18.83 33.61
C GLU A 229 1.06 17.30 33.38
N LEU A 230 0.48 16.54 34.32
CA LEU A 230 0.19 15.10 34.14
C LEU A 230 -1.03 14.84 33.24
N ASP A 231 -1.97 15.76 33.19
CA ASP A 231 -3.24 15.62 32.48
C ASP A 231 -3.19 16.16 31.05
N GLU A 232 -2.31 17.13 30.77
CA GLU A 232 -1.89 17.50 29.41
C GLU A 232 -1.18 16.34 28.67
N THR A 233 -0.63 15.38 29.42
CA THR A 233 0.09 14.21 28.87
C THR A 233 -0.72 12.92 28.90
N ARG A 234 -1.91 12.92 29.51
CA ARG A 234 -2.82 11.76 29.50
C ARG A 234 -3.61 11.74 28.19
N PRO A 235 -3.47 10.68 27.38
CA PRO A 235 -4.39 10.50 26.26
C PRO A 235 -5.80 10.36 26.83
N TRP A 236 -6.74 11.11 26.28
CA TRP A 236 -8.11 10.96 26.71
C TRP A 236 -8.59 9.53 26.43
N VAL A 237 -9.45 9.06 27.32
CA VAL A 237 -10.03 7.72 27.25
C VAL A 237 -11.51 7.91 27.01
N LYS A 238 -11.98 7.47 25.84
CA LYS A 238 -13.40 7.43 25.48
C LYS A 238 -14.23 6.87 26.65
N PRO A 239 -15.14 7.66 27.26
CA PRO A 239 -16.08 7.17 28.27
C PRO A 239 -16.80 5.87 27.91
N ALA A 240 -17.06 5.03 28.90
CA ALA A 240 -17.72 3.73 28.71
C ALA A 240 -19.22 3.87 28.34
N ASP A 241 -19.84 4.98 28.72
CA ASP A 241 -21.24 5.37 28.46
C ASP A 241 -21.41 6.19 27.18
N TRP A 242 -20.34 6.31 26.38
CA TRP A 242 -20.34 7.06 25.14
C TRP A 242 -21.40 6.55 24.16
N MET A 243 -22.25 7.46 23.66
CA MET A 243 -23.27 7.14 22.67
C MET A 243 -22.63 6.66 21.36
N ASP A 244 -22.80 5.38 21.01
CA ASP A 244 -22.31 4.86 19.74
C ASP A 244 -23.15 5.41 18.57
N ILE A 245 -22.78 6.61 18.12
CA ILE A 245 -23.39 7.31 16.99
C ILE A 245 -23.36 6.43 15.72
N ARG A 246 -22.47 5.43 15.60
CA ARG A 246 -22.43 4.52 14.45
C ARG A 246 -23.74 3.75 14.26
N SER A 247 -24.48 3.47 15.33
CA SER A 247 -25.72 2.67 15.30
C SER A 247 -27.00 3.48 15.04
N GLY A 248 -26.93 4.82 15.09
CA GLY A 248 -28.08 5.72 14.94
C GLY A 248 -27.79 6.97 14.10
N ALA A 249 -26.62 7.05 13.46
CA ALA A 249 -26.26 8.18 12.62
C ALA A 249 -27.19 8.24 11.41
N LEU A 250 -27.84 9.40 11.25
CA LEU A 250 -28.58 9.73 10.04
C LEU A 250 -27.65 9.60 8.82
N PRO A 251 -28.13 9.06 7.68
CA PRO A 251 -27.39 9.07 6.43
C PRO A 251 -26.98 10.48 6.02
N ASN A 252 -25.88 10.60 5.26
CA ASN A 252 -25.41 11.87 4.67
C ASN A 252 -25.21 13.00 5.68
N SER A 253 -24.84 12.68 6.92
CA SER A 253 -24.73 13.61 8.04
C SER A 253 -23.33 13.61 8.64
N VAL A 254 -23.01 14.67 9.37
CA VAL A 254 -21.72 14.81 10.05
C VAL A 254 -21.93 15.15 11.50
N TYR A 255 -21.15 14.52 12.35
CA TYR A 255 -21.18 14.70 13.79
C TYR A 255 -19.79 15.16 14.24
N TYR A 256 -19.75 16.22 15.03
CA TYR A 256 -18.56 16.67 15.74
C TYR A 256 -18.85 16.61 17.23
N LEU A 257 -17.90 16.07 18.00
CA LEU A 257 -17.87 16.28 19.44
C LEU A 257 -16.92 17.42 19.73
N VAL A 258 -17.44 18.46 20.37
CA VAL A 258 -16.71 19.69 20.65
C VAL A 258 -16.70 19.91 22.16
N GLY A 259 -15.51 20.08 22.73
CA GLY A 259 -15.31 20.36 24.14
C GLY A 259 -15.20 21.86 24.40
N HIS A 260 -15.99 22.39 25.32
CA HIS A 260 -16.03 23.81 25.65
C HIS A 260 -15.75 24.02 27.14
N SER A 261 -14.98 25.06 27.45
CA SER A 261 -14.69 25.43 28.85
C SER A 261 -15.96 25.87 29.58
N ALA A 262 -16.14 25.43 30.82
CA ALA A 262 -17.24 25.91 31.67
C ALA A 262 -17.20 27.45 31.89
N ASP A 263 -16.04 28.08 31.70
CA ASP A 263 -15.89 29.53 31.68
C ASP A 263 -16.17 30.08 30.26
N TYR A 264 -17.40 30.53 30.05
CA TYR A 264 -17.88 31.12 28.78
C TYR A 264 -17.11 32.37 28.32
N SER A 265 -16.20 32.93 29.13
CA SER A 265 -15.46 34.16 28.80
C SER A 265 -14.26 33.96 27.87
N THR A 266 -13.67 32.76 27.81
CA THR A 266 -12.41 32.49 27.08
C THR A 266 -12.61 31.91 25.68
N TYR A 267 -13.79 31.34 25.38
CA TYR A 267 -14.07 30.66 24.11
C TYR A 267 -15.47 31.02 23.58
N GLY A 268 -15.53 32.03 22.72
CA GLY A 268 -16.79 32.65 22.29
C GLY A 268 -17.41 32.05 21.02
N THR A 269 -16.60 31.71 20.01
CA THR A 269 -17.12 31.25 18.71
C THR A 269 -16.32 30.12 18.11
N PHE A 270 -16.98 29.30 17.30
CA PHE A 270 -16.34 28.37 16.39
C PHE A 270 -17.07 28.35 15.05
N ASP A 271 -16.35 27.90 14.03
CA ASP A 271 -16.81 27.95 12.66
C ASP A 271 -16.88 26.54 12.08
N ILE A 272 -17.97 26.26 11.40
CA ILE A 272 -18.15 25.04 10.60
C ILE A 272 -18.54 25.42 9.18
N TYR A 273 -18.02 24.71 8.21
CA TYR A 273 -18.44 24.86 6.82
C TYR A 273 -18.67 23.49 6.19
N ALA A 274 -19.67 23.43 5.33
CA ALA A 274 -19.98 22.24 4.56
C ALA A 274 -20.50 22.62 3.17
N THR A 275 -20.19 21.78 2.18
CA THR A 275 -20.65 21.93 0.79
C THR A 275 -21.43 20.69 0.40
N LEU A 276 -22.56 20.87 -0.29
CA LEU A 276 -23.35 19.78 -0.84
C LEU A 276 -23.00 19.57 -2.32
N ALA A 277 -23.27 18.37 -2.85
CA ALA A 277 -23.04 18.03 -4.26
C ALA A 277 -23.77 18.94 -5.28
N SER A 278 -24.82 19.64 -4.83
CA SER A 278 -25.57 20.63 -5.61
C SER A 278 -26.08 21.72 -4.67
N SER A 279 -26.53 22.86 -5.20
CA SER A 279 -27.11 23.93 -4.39
C SER A 279 -28.20 23.40 -3.44
N GLY A 280 -28.16 23.90 -2.20
CA GLY A 280 -29.04 23.42 -1.14
C GLY A 280 -28.68 24.07 0.20
N THR A 281 -29.34 23.61 1.25
CA THR A 281 -29.08 24.05 2.63
C THR A 281 -28.84 22.84 3.53
N TYR A 282 -28.17 23.06 4.65
CA TYR A 282 -28.07 22.08 5.73
C TYR A 282 -28.45 22.74 7.05
N ASP A 283 -29.02 21.93 7.93
CA ASP A 283 -29.34 22.30 9.29
C ASP A 283 -28.20 21.92 10.22
N VAL A 284 -27.92 22.81 11.17
CA VAL A 284 -26.95 22.61 12.23
C VAL A 284 -27.71 22.43 13.54
N TYR A 285 -27.47 21.30 14.17
CA TYR A 285 -28.01 20.95 15.49
C TYR A 285 -26.85 20.96 16.50
N VAL A 286 -27.13 21.43 17.71
CA VAL A 286 -26.22 21.31 18.86
C VAL A 286 -27.02 20.65 19.97
N ASP A 287 -26.56 19.49 20.41
CA ASP A 287 -27.23 18.58 21.36
C ASP A 287 -28.71 18.32 21.00
N GLY A 288 -28.97 18.10 19.71
CA GLY A 288 -30.31 17.84 19.20
C GLY A 288 -31.20 19.08 19.01
N VAL A 289 -30.77 20.26 19.48
CA VAL A 289 -31.48 21.53 19.27
C VAL A 289 -30.99 22.18 17.97
N LYS A 290 -31.92 22.44 17.05
CA LYS A 290 -31.60 23.14 15.78
C LYS A 290 -31.21 24.59 16.07
N GLN A 291 -30.02 24.98 15.62
CA GLN A 291 -29.47 26.33 15.83
C GLN A 291 -29.69 27.21 14.61
N VAL A 292 -29.31 26.72 13.43
CA VAL A 292 -29.29 27.51 12.20
C VAL A 292 -29.47 26.61 10.98
N SER A 293 -30.03 27.19 9.92
CA SER A 293 -30.00 26.62 8.56
C SER A 293 -29.01 27.44 7.73
N ALA A 294 -28.05 26.77 7.10
CA ALA A 294 -26.98 27.42 6.33
C ALA A 294 -27.03 27.01 4.86
N ALA A 295 -26.65 27.94 3.97
CA ALA A 295 -26.48 27.64 2.55
C ALA A 295 -25.22 26.78 2.33
N ALA A 296 -25.36 25.72 1.54
CA ALA A 296 -24.31 24.77 1.23
C ALA A 296 -23.38 25.26 0.10
N SER A 297 -22.88 26.49 0.21
CA SER A 297 -22.02 27.14 -0.79
C SER A 297 -20.54 27.19 -0.40
N GLY A 298 -20.09 26.35 0.55
CA GLY A 298 -18.74 26.45 1.13
C GLY A 298 -18.55 27.68 2.02
N THR A 299 -19.64 28.34 2.39
CA THR A 299 -19.70 29.47 3.31
C THR A 299 -19.59 28.99 4.76
N THR A 300 -18.78 29.70 5.54
CA THR A 300 -18.61 29.44 6.96
C THR A 300 -19.84 29.82 7.76
N THR A 301 -20.33 28.89 8.57
CA THR A 301 -21.34 29.13 9.59
C THR A 301 -20.65 29.28 10.94
N THR A 302 -20.72 30.49 11.50
CA THR A 302 -20.19 30.78 12.83
C THR A 302 -21.24 30.45 13.89
N LEU A 303 -20.85 29.68 14.89
CA LEU A 303 -21.64 29.33 16.06
C LEU A 303 -21.01 29.99 17.28
N ASN A 304 -21.81 30.69 18.09
CA ASN A 304 -21.35 31.35 19.30
C ASN A 304 -21.92 30.66 20.54
N TRP A 305 -21.06 29.97 21.31
CA TRP A 305 -21.44 29.19 22.49
C TRP A 305 -22.28 29.95 23.51
N GLN A 306 -22.07 31.26 23.64
CA GLN A 306 -22.83 32.11 24.57
C GLN A 306 -24.28 32.34 24.12
N THR A 307 -24.58 32.13 22.84
CA THR A 307 -25.87 32.45 22.21
C THR A 307 -26.63 31.23 21.69
N LEU A 308 -26.01 30.05 21.71
CA LEU A 308 -26.64 28.82 21.23
C LEU A 308 -27.75 28.39 22.20
N ALA A 309 -28.83 27.85 21.65
CA ALA A 309 -29.86 27.17 22.43
C ALA A 309 -29.37 25.75 22.77
N LEU A 310 -28.69 25.60 23.90
CA LEU A 310 -28.10 24.34 24.33
C LEU A 310 -29.08 23.52 25.19
N SER A 311 -29.14 22.20 25.01
CA SER A 311 -29.63 21.33 26.08
C SER A 311 -28.54 21.18 27.14
N THR A 312 -28.80 20.47 28.24
CA THR A 312 -27.74 20.09 29.16
C THR A 312 -26.70 19.27 28.40
N GLY A 313 -25.53 19.87 28.13
CA GLY A 313 -24.40 19.17 27.51
C GLY A 313 -23.99 17.95 28.33
N PHE A 314 -23.25 17.03 27.70
CA PHE A 314 -22.78 15.85 28.39
C PHE A 314 -21.47 16.20 29.11
N ASP A 315 -21.42 15.94 30.41
CA ASP A 315 -20.20 16.08 31.19
C ASP A 315 -19.37 14.81 30.98
N VAL A 316 -18.49 14.85 30.00
CA VAL A 316 -17.41 13.86 29.85
C VAL A 316 -16.25 14.36 30.68
N THR A 317 -15.79 13.57 31.65
CA THR A 317 -14.62 13.91 32.46
C THR A 317 -13.36 13.90 31.57
N TYR A 318 -13.04 15.08 31.04
CA TYR A 318 -11.70 15.40 30.55
C TYR A 318 -10.88 15.92 31.75
N PRO A 319 -9.55 15.83 31.71
CA PRO A 319 -8.63 16.54 32.58
C PRO A 319 -9.03 17.95 33.07
N SER A 320 -9.47 18.78 32.13
CA SER A 320 -10.07 20.07 32.41
C SER A 320 -11.58 19.89 32.41
N ALA A 321 -12.31 20.52 33.34
CA ALA A 321 -13.76 20.45 33.48
C ALA A 321 -14.52 21.04 32.25
N LEU A 322 -14.37 20.40 31.10
CA LEU A 322 -14.96 20.75 29.82
C LEU A 322 -16.37 20.17 29.74
N ARG A 323 -17.31 21.02 29.34
CA ARG A 323 -18.62 20.56 28.87
C ARG A 323 -18.47 20.08 27.44
N THR A 324 -19.08 18.95 27.09
CA THR A 324 -19.03 18.46 25.71
C THR A 324 -20.38 18.58 25.03
N HIS A 325 -20.32 18.89 23.73
CA HIS A 325 -21.48 19.14 22.90
C HIS A 325 -21.38 18.38 21.59
N ILE A 326 -22.49 17.81 21.14
CA ILE A 326 -22.62 17.15 19.84
C ILE A 326 -23.14 18.15 18.84
N VAL A 327 -22.30 18.54 17.89
CA VAL A 327 -22.69 19.34 16.74
C VAL A 327 -23.01 18.40 15.59
N ARG A 328 -24.23 18.44 15.07
CA ARG A 328 -24.68 17.59 13.95
C ARG A 328 -25.10 18.45 12.76
N LEU A 329 -24.53 18.16 11.59
CA LEU A 329 -24.87 18.77 10.31
C LEU A 329 -25.72 17.78 9.52
N VAL A 330 -26.89 18.23 9.05
CA VAL A 330 -27.84 17.40 8.30
C VAL A 330 -28.32 18.17 7.07
N PRO A 331 -28.19 17.65 5.84
CA PRO A 331 -28.78 18.26 4.65
C PRO A 331 -30.30 18.40 4.83
N THR A 332 -30.88 19.55 4.47
CA THR A 332 -32.35 19.74 4.57
C THR A 332 -33.11 18.85 3.60
N ASP A 333 -32.54 18.62 2.43
CA ASP A 333 -32.93 17.59 1.48
C ASP A 333 -32.04 16.35 1.70
N THR A 334 -32.64 15.30 2.24
CA THR A 334 -31.94 14.06 2.63
C THR A 334 -31.34 13.30 1.45
N THR A 335 -31.71 13.64 0.21
CA THR A 335 -31.10 13.09 -1.01
C THR A 335 -29.74 13.73 -1.32
N LYS A 336 -29.45 14.90 -0.72
CA LYS A 336 -28.18 15.61 -0.90
C LYS A 336 -27.11 15.04 0.01
N THR A 337 -25.86 15.14 -0.44
CA THR A 337 -24.70 14.61 0.26
C THR A 337 -23.61 15.67 0.36
N PHE A 338 -22.84 15.60 1.45
CA PHE A 338 -21.71 16.51 1.65
C PHE A 338 -20.53 16.08 0.77
N THR A 339 -20.00 17.03 0.01
CA THR A 339 -18.81 16.85 -0.85
C THR A 339 -17.59 17.55 -0.28
N ARG A 340 -17.77 18.43 0.71
CA ARG A 340 -16.67 19.07 1.45
C ARG A 340 -17.12 19.40 2.85
N LEU A 341 -16.24 19.20 3.81
CA LEU A 341 -16.44 19.54 5.21
C LEU A 341 -15.27 20.40 5.68
N GLY A 342 -15.47 21.10 6.79
CA GLY A 342 -14.36 21.55 7.59
C GLY A 342 -14.79 22.46 8.71
N THR A 343 -13.79 22.81 9.52
CA THR A 343 -13.98 23.58 10.73
C THR A 343 -12.85 24.59 10.85
N THR A 344 -13.15 25.77 11.39
CA THR A 344 -12.14 26.76 11.76
C THR A 344 -12.37 27.20 13.20
N ASN A 345 -11.32 27.62 13.90
CA ASN A 345 -11.38 28.06 15.30
C ASN A 345 -11.85 27.00 16.33
N LEU A 346 -12.09 25.76 15.90
CA LEU A 346 -12.39 24.63 16.79
C LEU A 346 -11.17 24.13 17.56
N ASN A 347 -9.96 24.45 17.11
CA ASN A 347 -8.72 24.15 17.83
C ASN A 347 -8.64 24.83 19.22
N ARG A 348 -9.39 25.92 19.42
CA ARG A 348 -9.55 26.57 20.73
C ARG A 348 -10.70 25.96 21.53
N ASN A 349 -11.75 25.50 20.85
CA ASN A 349 -12.94 24.89 21.44
C ASN A 349 -12.84 23.35 21.42
N GLY A 350 -11.64 22.78 21.53
CA GLY A 350 -11.39 21.33 21.62
C GLY A 350 -12.27 20.46 20.72
N LEU A 351 -12.17 20.51 19.39
CA LEU A 351 -12.75 19.43 18.56
C LEU A 351 -12.09 18.12 18.98
N LEU A 352 -12.86 17.22 19.60
CA LEU A 352 -12.34 15.96 20.17
C LEU A 352 -12.54 14.79 19.21
N TRP A 353 -13.67 14.79 18.49
CA TRP A 353 -14.08 13.66 17.66
C TRP A 353 -14.89 14.11 16.46
N ALA A 354 -14.76 13.40 15.34
CA ALA A 354 -15.60 13.58 14.17
C ALA A 354 -16.12 12.24 13.64
N HIS A 355 -17.38 12.21 13.21
CA HIS A 355 -17.97 11.08 12.52
C HIS A 355 -18.71 11.49 11.27
N ILE A 356 -18.38 10.81 10.19
CA ILE A 356 -18.84 11.13 8.86
C ILE A 356 -19.71 9.98 8.36
N THR A 357 -20.95 10.27 7.99
CA THR A 357 -21.79 9.33 7.23
C THR A 357 -21.93 9.88 5.82
N THR A 358 -21.16 9.31 4.88
CA THR A 358 -21.22 9.70 3.47
C THR A 358 -21.21 8.48 2.59
N ASN A 359 -22.03 8.52 1.54
CA ASN A 359 -22.02 7.54 0.45
C ASN A 359 -21.36 8.11 -0.83
N TYR A 360 -20.71 9.27 -0.73
CA TYR A 360 -20.10 9.99 -1.84
C TYR A 360 -18.68 10.42 -1.51
N SER A 361 -17.93 10.74 -2.57
CA SER A 361 -16.60 11.31 -2.45
C SER A 361 -16.61 12.61 -1.67
N LEU A 362 -15.69 12.68 -0.71
CA LEU A 362 -15.52 13.81 0.17
C LEU A 362 -14.17 14.48 -0.09
N ASN A 363 -14.19 15.79 -0.26
CA ASN A 363 -13.00 16.61 -0.26
C ASN A 363 -12.71 17.04 1.18
N LEU A 364 -11.62 16.53 1.76
CA LEU A 364 -11.18 16.89 3.12
C LEU A 364 -10.06 17.94 3.13
N ARG A 365 -9.90 18.69 2.04
CA ARG A 365 -8.90 19.75 1.94
C ARG A 365 -9.08 20.77 3.06
N ASP A 366 -8.02 20.95 3.85
CA ASP A 366 -7.92 21.88 4.98
C ASP A 366 -9.01 21.69 6.06
N SER A 367 -9.71 20.53 6.09
CA SER A 367 -10.93 20.36 6.88
C SER A 367 -10.74 20.40 8.39
N PHE A 368 -9.66 19.80 8.88
CA PHE A 368 -9.38 19.62 10.30
C PHE A 368 -8.03 20.20 10.71
N ARG A 369 -7.45 21.04 9.86
CA ARG A 369 -6.15 21.66 10.07
C ARG A 369 -6.05 22.35 11.44
N ASN A 370 -4.96 22.08 12.14
CA ASN A 370 -4.63 22.56 13.48
C ASN A 370 -5.60 22.14 14.59
N SER A 371 -6.43 21.12 14.38
CA SER A 371 -7.32 20.58 15.43
C SER A 371 -6.49 19.75 16.41
N SER A 372 -5.71 20.41 17.27
CA SER A 372 -4.74 19.78 18.16
C SER A 372 -5.36 18.80 19.14
N SER A 373 -6.62 19.02 19.55
CA SER A 373 -7.38 18.16 20.45
C SER A 373 -8.16 17.04 19.74
N LEU A 374 -8.15 16.98 18.39
CA LEU A 374 -8.90 15.97 17.64
C LEU A 374 -8.20 14.64 17.76
N GLU A 375 -8.85 13.67 18.38
CA GLU A 375 -8.24 12.38 18.68
C GLU A 375 -8.68 11.28 17.73
N VAL A 376 -9.94 11.30 17.31
CA VAL A 376 -10.51 10.19 16.57
C VAL A 376 -11.46 10.71 15.49
N ILE A 377 -11.28 10.17 14.28
CA ILE A 377 -12.25 10.32 13.20
C ILE A 377 -12.77 8.93 12.85
N THR A 378 -14.08 8.84 12.67
CA THR A 378 -14.75 7.60 12.27
C THR A 378 -15.70 7.84 11.11
N ALA A 379 -16.12 6.76 10.45
CA ALA A 379 -17.15 6.83 9.42
C ALA A 379 -18.10 5.63 9.52
N SER A 380 -19.34 5.83 9.09
CA SER A 380 -20.30 4.73 8.93
C SER A 380 -20.11 4.10 7.54
N GLY A 381 -19.31 3.03 7.47
CA GLY A 381 -18.96 2.34 6.23
C GLY A 381 -17.58 1.66 6.31
N ASN A 382 -17.18 0.94 5.26
CA ASN A 382 -15.88 0.25 5.22
C ASN A 382 -14.69 1.18 4.87
N ALA A 383 -14.95 2.38 4.35
CA ALA A 383 -13.98 3.43 4.05
C ALA A 383 -14.67 4.79 3.77
N VAL A 384 -13.92 5.89 3.88
CA VAL A 384 -14.31 7.22 3.39
C VAL A 384 -13.75 7.40 1.99
N ILE A 385 -14.62 7.49 0.99
CA ILE A 385 -14.21 7.86 -0.37
C ILE A 385 -13.77 9.33 -0.34
N THR A 386 -12.54 9.62 -0.78
CA THR A 386 -11.96 10.97 -0.75
C THR A 386 -11.41 11.38 -2.11
N SER A 387 -11.65 12.63 -2.47
CA SER A 387 -11.04 13.29 -3.64
C SER A 387 -9.75 14.04 -3.31
N SER A 388 -9.52 14.37 -2.03
CA SER A 388 -8.35 15.14 -1.59
C SER A 388 -8.20 15.10 -0.08
N LEU A 389 -6.97 14.85 0.38
CA LEU A 389 -6.55 15.00 1.79
C LEU A 389 -5.55 16.14 2.00
N TYR A 390 -5.42 17.04 1.01
CA TYR A 390 -4.51 18.18 1.06
C TYR A 390 -4.64 18.97 2.37
N ASN A 391 -3.58 19.03 3.17
CA ASN A 391 -3.52 19.68 4.49
C ASN A 391 -4.61 19.25 5.50
N ALA A 392 -5.31 18.13 5.27
CA ALA A 392 -6.55 17.80 5.97
C ALA A 392 -6.39 17.76 7.50
N PHE A 393 -5.28 17.21 7.98
CA PHE A 393 -5.01 16.94 9.40
C PHE A 393 -3.68 17.53 9.88
N ILE A 394 -3.14 18.56 9.23
CA ILE A 394 -1.89 19.19 9.70
C ILE A 394 -2.04 19.59 11.18
N ALA A 395 -1.05 19.26 11.99
CA ALA A 395 -0.97 19.59 13.42
C ALA A 395 -2.20 19.14 14.23
N CYS A 396 -2.84 18.03 13.84
CA CYS A 396 -3.75 17.30 14.72
C CYS A 396 -2.93 16.43 15.67
N SER A 397 -2.26 17.08 16.63
CA SER A 397 -1.24 16.45 17.49
C SER A 397 -1.78 15.29 18.34
N SER A 398 -3.05 15.34 18.77
CA SER A 398 -3.69 14.27 19.54
C SER A 398 -4.38 13.21 18.69
N LEU A 399 -4.34 13.28 17.36
CA LEU A 399 -5.04 12.33 16.48
C LEU A 399 -4.43 10.93 16.58
N VAL A 400 -5.19 9.97 17.09
CA VAL A 400 -4.80 8.57 17.30
C VAL A 400 -5.41 7.64 16.26
N GLU A 401 -6.68 7.85 15.90
CA GLU A 401 -7.45 6.94 15.03
C GLU A 401 -8.11 7.67 13.85
N LEU A 402 -8.05 7.04 12.69
CA LEU A 402 -8.63 7.51 11.43
C LEU A 402 -9.39 6.35 10.76
N PRO A 403 -10.46 6.63 10.00
CA PRO A 403 -11.07 5.61 9.16
C PRO A 403 -10.12 5.22 8.02
N ALA A 404 -10.41 4.11 7.34
CA ALA A 404 -9.77 3.86 6.05
C ALA A 404 -10.20 4.93 5.05
N PHE A 405 -9.24 5.48 4.31
CA PHE A 405 -9.52 6.40 3.20
C PHE A 405 -9.39 5.66 1.88
N GLU A 406 -10.31 5.89 0.97
CA GLU A 406 -10.33 5.30 -0.36
C GLU A 406 -10.30 6.38 -1.44
N GLY A 407 -9.42 6.24 -2.44
CA GLY A 407 -9.25 7.26 -3.45
C GLY A 407 -10.36 7.30 -4.50
N GLU A 408 -10.95 8.47 -4.72
CA GLU A 408 -11.85 8.68 -5.85
C GLU A 408 -11.04 8.67 -7.15
N ASN A 409 -11.24 7.65 -7.99
CA ASN A 409 -10.54 7.44 -9.26
C ASN A 409 -9.00 7.38 -9.12
N GLY A 410 -8.50 6.95 -7.97
CA GLY A 410 -7.06 6.85 -7.69
C GLY A 410 -6.40 8.17 -7.30
N ASN A 411 -6.64 9.29 -7.98
CA ASN A 411 -5.80 10.49 -7.78
C ASN A 411 -6.15 11.31 -6.53
N VAL A 412 -5.54 10.98 -5.38
CA VAL A 412 -5.70 11.72 -4.12
C VAL A 412 -4.38 12.35 -3.70
N SER A 413 -4.37 13.68 -3.55
CA SER A 413 -3.22 14.39 -2.98
C SER A 413 -3.14 14.19 -1.47
N LEU A 414 -1.97 13.75 -1.00
CA LEU A 414 -1.62 13.61 0.41
C LEU A 414 -0.72 14.75 0.90
N TYR A 415 -0.59 15.83 0.13
CA TYR A 415 0.31 16.95 0.45
C TYR A 415 0.05 17.46 1.87
N GLN A 416 1.07 17.31 2.74
CA GLN A 416 1.04 17.60 4.17
C GLN A 416 -0.14 16.98 4.96
N ALA A 417 -0.86 16.00 4.41
CA ALA A 417 -2.16 15.57 4.91
C ALA A 417 -2.17 15.23 6.40
N PHE A 418 -1.11 14.58 6.89
CA PHE A 418 -0.95 14.15 8.28
C PHE A 418 0.28 14.78 8.97
N SER A 419 0.84 15.85 8.41
CA SER A 419 2.03 16.47 9.00
C SER A 419 1.78 16.90 10.45
N GLN A 420 2.71 16.61 11.36
CA GLN A 420 2.65 16.91 12.80
C GLN A 420 1.48 16.23 13.55
N CYS A 421 0.96 15.11 13.04
CA CYS A 421 0.08 14.23 13.79
C CYS A 421 0.89 13.37 14.79
N GLY A 422 1.36 13.99 15.88
CA GLY A 422 2.30 13.38 16.83
C GLY A 422 1.82 12.07 17.45
N SER A 423 0.52 11.93 17.72
CA SER A 423 -0.08 10.73 18.34
C SER A 423 -0.56 9.67 17.34
N LEU A 424 -0.45 9.93 16.03
CA LEU A 424 -1.03 9.06 15.00
C LEU A 424 -0.21 7.79 14.85
N LYS A 425 -0.80 6.65 15.21
CA LYS A 425 -0.09 5.35 15.21
C LYS A 425 -0.16 4.63 13.87
N ARG A 426 -1.30 4.72 13.18
CA ARG A 426 -1.59 3.94 11.96
C ARG A 426 -2.49 4.72 11.02
N VAL A 427 -2.29 4.52 9.71
CA VAL A 427 -3.16 5.05 8.65
C VAL A 427 -3.47 3.94 7.66
N THR A 428 -4.72 3.87 7.20
CA THR A 428 -5.15 2.91 6.16
C THR A 428 -5.54 3.66 4.91
N LEU A 429 -4.84 3.40 3.80
CA LEU A 429 -5.09 4.00 2.49
C LEU A 429 -5.44 2.89 1.50
N LYS A 430 -6.51 3.10 0.72
CA LYS A 430 -7.02 2.14 -0.26
C LYS A 430 -7.22 2.80 -1.61
N ASN A 431 -6.94 2.08 -2.70
CA ASN A 431 -7.18 2.53 -4.08
C ASN A 431 -6.70 3.99 -4.35
N MET A 432 -5.58 4.41 -3.76
CA MET A 432 -5.00 5.74 -4.00
C MET A 432 -3.76 5.64 -4.90
N GLN A 433 -3.64 6.60 -5.79
CA GLN A 433 -2.56 6.83 -6.73
C GLN A 433 -1.87 8.13 -6.37
N ALA A 434 -0.55 8.11 -6.54
CA ALA A 434 0.35 9.06 -5.94
C ALA A 434 0.38 10.37 -6.76
N SER A 435 -0.34 11.41 -6.31
CA SER A 435 -0.39 12.70 -7.03
C SER A 435 0.50 13.81 -6.41
N SER A 436 0.80 13.74 -5.11
CA SER A 436 1.86 14.51 -4.40
C SER A 436 1.91 14.18 -2.90
N GLY A 437 3.05 13.69 -2.41
CA GLY A 437 3.28 13.28 -1.02
C GLY A 437 4.17 14.21 -0.15
N LEU A 438 4.38 15.47 -0.54
CA LEU A 438 5.33 16.35 0.15
C LEU A 438 4.93 16.52 1.63
N TYR A 439 5.85 16.20 2.55
CA TYR A 439 5.63 16.18 4.01
C TYR A 439 4.40 15.40 4.50
N SER A 440 3.85 14.45 3.74
CA SER A 440 2.56 13.81 4.07
C SER A 440 2.47 13.26 5.48
N PHE A 441 3.56 12.70 6.01
CA PHE A 441 3.64 12.14 7.37
C PHE A 441 4.77 12.77 8.19
N SER A 442 5.30 13.93 7.79
CA SER A 442 6.39 14.60 8.51
C SER A 442 6.00 14.85 9.98
N GLN A 443 6.88 14.52 10.91
CA GLN A 443 6.72 14.69 12.36
C GLN A 443 5.55 13.90 12.96
N CYS A 444 5.18 12.76 12.37
CA CYS A 444 4.29 11.80 13.03
C CYS A 444 5.11 10.92 13.99
N SER A 445 5.36 11.43 15.20
CA SER A 445 6.30 10.81 16.14
C SER A 445 5.88 9.43 16.64
N ALA A 446 4.57 9.14 16.68
CA ALA A 446 4.04 7.84 17.06
C ALA A 446 3.71 6.90 15.88
N LEU A 447 3.91 7.32 14.62
CA LEU A 447 3.51 6.54 13.44
C LEU A 447 4.34 5.27 13.32
N GLN A 448 3.67 4.12 13.44
CA GLN A 448 4.31 2.80 13.42
C GLN A 448 4.23 2.16 12.04
N LYS A 449 3.09 2.30 11.36
CA LYS A 449 2.80 1.61 10.10
C LYS A 449 1.76 2.35 9.27
N ILE A 450 1.95 2.34 7.96
CA ILE A 450 0.92 2.70 6.99
C ILE A 450 0.47 1.42 6.29
N MET A 451 -0.84 1.19 6.26
CA MET A 451 -1.45 0.06 5.57
C MET A 451 -1.97 0.53 4.22
N CYS A 452 -1.47 -0.08 3.15
CA CYS A 452 -1.83 0.24 1.78
C CYS A 452 -2.49 -0.96 1.12
N ASP A 453 -3.66 -0.75 0.52
CA ASP A 453 -4.35 -1.71 -0.34
C ASP A 453 -4.51 -1.10 -1.73
N ASN A 454 -3.94 -1.71 -2.76
CA ASN A 454 -3.86 -1.16 -4.12
C ASN A 454 -3.48 0.34 -4.14
N THR A 455 -2.51 0.70 -3.27
CA THR A 455 -2.12 2.09 -2.99
C THR A 455 -0.61 2.20 -2.94
N THR A 456 -0.08 3.28 -3.52
CA THR A 456 1.33 3.66 -3.41
C THR A 456 1.45 5.07 -2.83
N VAL A 457 2.55 5.33 -2.11
CA VAL A 457 2.85 6.65 -1.54
C VAL A 457 4.01 7.28 -2.32
N SER A 458 3.83 8.49 -2.85
CA SER A 458 4.89 9.19 -3.60
C SER A 458 6.13 9.44 -2.73
N CYS A 459 7.31 9.17 -3.27
CA CYS A 459 8.60 9.47 -2.66
C CYS A 459 9.00 10.96 -2.74
N ASN A 460 8.25 11.85 -2.10
CA ASN A 460 8.54 13.29 -2.12
C ASN A 460 9.35 13.76 -0.90
N ASN A 461 9.83 15.00 -0.92
CA ASN A 461 10.67 15.53 0.16
C ASN A 461 9.94 15.45 1.51
N ASN A 462 10.69 14.98 2.51
CA ASN A 462 10.33 14.94 3.91
C ASN A 462 9.04 14.17 4.21
N THR A 463 8.64 13.24 3.32
CA THR A 463 7.41 12.44 3.48
C THR A 463 7.36 11.75 4.84
N PHE A 464 8.50 11.19 5.28
CA PHE A 464 8.67 10.51 6.57
C PHE A 464 9.65 11.22 7.51
N ASP A 465 9.81 12.52 7.35
CA ASP A 465 10.75 13.28 8.18
C ASP A 465 10.39 13.17 9.67
N ARG A 466 11.36 12.84 10.54
CA ARG A 466 11.15 12.72 12.00
C ARG A 466 9.99 11.80 12.39
N CYS A 467 9.96 10.59 11.83
CA CYS A 467 9.04 9.50 12.18
C CYS A 467 9.76 8.38 12.95
N PRO A 468 10.20 8.62 14.20
CA PRO A 468 11.09 7.71 14.93
C PRO A 468 10.48 6.34 15.22
N MET A 469 9.16 6.18 15.16
CA MET A 469 8.49 4.90 15.44
C MET A 469 8.14 4.08 14.19
N LEU A 470 8.39 4.60 12.98
CA LEU A 470 7.98 3.96 11.73
C LEU A 470 8.80 2.71 11.46
N LYS A 471 8.17 1.53 11.52
CA LYS A 471 8.87 0.23 11.41
C LYS A 471 9.06 -0.27 9.99
N ALA A 472 8.22 0.14 9.06
CA ALA A 472 8.32 -0.27 7.66
C ALA A 472 7.81 0.85 6.75
N LEU A 473 8.39 0.93 5.55
CA LEU A 473 7.91 1.83 4.50
C LEU A 473 6.68 1.21 3.82
N PRO A 474 5.65 2.01 3.47
CA PRO A 474 4.57 1.54 2.60
C PRO A 474 5.11 1.25 1.18
N PRO A 475 4.34 0.58 0.31
CA PRO A 475 4.64 0.55 -1.12
C PRO A 475 4.83 1.98 -1.65
N LEU A 476 5.97 2.21 -2.30
CA LEU A 476 6.38 3.54 -2.73
C LEU A 476 6.20 3.71 -4.23
N GLU A 477 5.70 4.87 -4.62
CA GLU A 477 5.70 5.31 -6.00
C GLU A 477 6.97 6.15 -6.22
N THR A 478 7.85 5.66 -7.10
CA THR A 478 9.14 6.28 -7.36
C THR A 478 9.28 6.88 -8.76
N SER A 479 8.34 6.62 -9.67
CA SER A 479 8.38 7.12 -11.05
C SER A 479 7.97 8.60 -11.18
N SER A 480 7.17 9.13 -10.25
CA SER A 480 6.73 10.54 -10.23
C SER A 480 7.63 11.48 -9.41
N THR A 481 8.79 11.01 -8.96
CA THR A 481 9.70 11.80 -8.10
C THR A 481 10.31 12.99 -8.84
N THR A 482 9.66 14.15 -8.77
CA THR A 482 10.19 15.39 -9.34
C THR A 482 11.36 15.89 -8.51
N THR A 483 12.57 15.81 -9.05
CA THR A 483 13.78 16.59 -8.66
C THR A 483 13.85 16.99 -7.19
N GLY A 484 14.25 16.09 -6.26
CA GLY A 484 14.48 16.55 -4.90
C GLY A 484 14.50 15.57 -3.72
N ALA A 485 14.29 14.26 -3.90
CA ALA A 485 13.85 13.38 -2.82
C ALA A 485 14.78 13.32 -1.59
N ALA A 486 14.44 14.11 -0.56
CA ALA A 486 14.87 13.93 0.82
C ALA A 486 13.78 13.17 1.59
N PHE A 487 13.48 11.96 1.14
CA PHE A 487 12.27 11.24 1.53
C PHE A 487 12.32 10.70 2.97
N LEU A 488 13.50 10.23 3.39
CA LEU A 488 13.79 9.77 4.76
C LEU A 488 14.83 10.69 5.39
N THR A 489 14.37 11.67 6.15
CA THR A 489 15.24 12.58 6.88
C THR A 489 14.88 12.65 8.35
N GLY A 490 15.86 13.02 9.17
CA GLY A 490 15.68 13.03 10.62
C GLY A 490 15.53 11.61 11.18
N ASP A 491 15.00 11.54 12.40
CA ASP A 491 15.04 10.32 13.18
C ASP A 491 13.93 9.36 12.72
N VAL A 492 14.31 8.21 12.15
CA VAL A 492 13.40 7.16 11.67
C VAL A 492 13.95 5.78 12.09
N SER A 493 13.13 4.91 12.70
CA SER A 493 13.54 3.58 13.18
C SER A 493 12.82 2.45 12.46
N LEU A 494 13.33 2.12 11.27
CA LEU A 494 12.85 0.98 10.49
C LEU A 494 13.21 -0.37 11.15
N ASP A 495 12.57 -1.46 10.74
CA ASP A 495 12.91 -2.83 11.07
C ASP A 495 13.29 -3.59 9.80
N ASN A 496 14.57 -3.90 9.65
CA ASN A 496 15.16 -4.69 8.56
C ASN A 496 14.53 -4.43 7.17
N THR A 497 14.39 -3.17 6.81
CA THR A 497 13.65 -2.70 5.64
C THR A 497 14.60 -2.46 4.47
N PHE A 498 14.14 -2.85 3.27
CA PHE A 498 14.74 -2.44 2.00
C PHE A 498 13.90 -1.31 1.39
N LEU A 499 14.57 -0.30 0.84
CA LEU A 499 13.90 0.75 0.07
C LEU A 499 13.76 0.28 -1.38
N ASP A 500 12.53 0.11 -1.84
CA ASP A 500 12.26 -0.24 -3.24
C ASP A 500 12.38 0.99 -4.14
N MET A 501 13.29 0.90 -5.10
CA MET A 501 13.63 1.92 -6.10
C MET A 501 13.66 1.30 -7.51
N GLN A 502 13.03 0.14 -7.73
CA GLN A 502 13.09 -0.54 -9.02
C GLN A 502 12.46 0.27 -10.16
N ASP A 503 11.39 1.01 -9.84
CA ASP A 503 10.65 1.86 -10.78
C ASP A 503 11.11 3.34 -10.75
N ALA A 504 12.16 3.65 -9.99
CA ALA A 504 12.66 5.01 -9.86
C ALA A 504 13.31 5.43 -11.18
N THR A 505 12.84 6.53 -11.76
CA THR A 505 13.47 7.14 -12.93
C THR A 505 13.62 8.64 -12.68
N GLY A 506 14.70 9.25 -13.15
CA GLY A 506 14.78 10.72 -13.12
C GLY A 506 15.39 11.36 -11.87
N LEU A 507 15.98 10.59 -10.94
CA LEU A 507 16.42 11.13 -9.66
C LEU A 507 17.65 12.05 -9.80
N THR A 508 17.46 13.36 -9.62
CA THR A 508 18.55 14.36 -9.57
C THR A 508 19.02 14.66 -8.15
N ARG A 509 18.28 14.25 -7.12
CA ARG A 509 18.65 14.37 -5.71
C ARG A 509 18.10 13.18 -4.94
N PHE A 510 18.97 12.57 -4.13
CA PHE A 510 18.66 11.47 -3.25
C PHE A 510 19.32 11.69 -1.90
N VAL A 511 18.48 11.94 -0.89
CA VAL A 511 18.93 12.21 0.47
C VAL A 511 18.21 11.26 1.41
N ILE A 512 19.00 10.42 2.08
CA ILE A 512 18.55 9.59 3.19
C ILE A 512 19.47 9.90 4.36
N GLY A 513 18.93 10.43 5.45
CA GLY A 513 19.78 10.98 6.49
C GLY A 513 19.14 10.98 7.86
N GLY A 514 19.68 10.14 8.76
CA GLY A 514 19.47 10.29 10.19
C GLY A 514 20.31 11.43 10.78
N THR A 515 20.32 11.52 12.11
CA THR A 515 21.22 12.41 12.86
C THR A 515 22.31 11.60 13.55
N SER A 516 23.39 12.25 14.01
CA SER A 516 24.43 11.57 14.81
C SER A 516 23.89 10.97 16.12
N SER A 517 22.78 11.51 16.63
CA SER A 517 22.08 11.06 17.84
C SER A 517 21.00 10.01 17.57
N ALA A 518 20.48 9.92 16.35
CA ALA A 518 19.42 8.98 16.01
C ALA A 518 19.55 8.50 14.55
N ARG A 519 19.98 7.24 14.43
CA ARG A 519 20.34 6.57 13.18
C ARG A 519 19.16 5.80 12.60
N ILE A 520 19.15 5.62 11.28
CA ILE A 520 18.20 4.77 10.57
C ILE A 520 18.74 3.33 10.48
N ASP A 521 18.93 2.66 11.63
CA ASP A 521 19.64 1.36 11.72
C ASP A 521 18.91 0.18 11.02
N GLY A 522 17.61 0.30 10.84
CA GLY A 522 16.79 -0.72 10.17
C GLY A 522 16.83 -0.70 8.65
N LEU A 523 17.41 0.32 8.01
CA LEU A 523 17.55 0.34 6.55
C LEU A 523 18.70 -0.58 6.12
N LYS A 524 18.39 -1.71 5.49
CA LYS A 524 19.37 -2.75 5.09
C LYS A 524 19.86 -2.64 3.65
N GLY A 525 19.15 -1.91 2.80
CA GLY A 525 19.60 -1.69 1.43
C GLY A 525 18.52 -1.17 0.51
N PHE A 526 18.84 -1.23 -0.78
CA PHE A 526 18.01 -0.72 -1.87
C PHE A 526 17.68 -1.86 -2.82
N LEU A 527 16.43 -1.93 -3.26
CA LEU A 527 16.05 -2.73 -4.42
C LEU A 527 16.09 -1.80 -5.63
N VAL A 528 17.04 -2.01 -6.52
CA VAL A 528 17.25 -1.17 -7.71
C VAL A 528 17.17 -2.06 -8.94
N SER A 529 16.55 -1.55 -10.02
CA SER A 529 16.58 -2.23 -11.31
C SER A 529 17.94 -2.01 -12.00
N ASN A 530 18.26 -2.83 -13.00
CA ASN A 530 19.49 -2.66 -13.80
C ASN A 530 19.48 -1.37 -14.66
N SER A 531 18.37 -0.64 -14.71
CA SER A 531 18.29 0.72 -15.23
C SER A 531 18.66 1.72 -14.13
N ALA A 532 19.70 2.53 -14.36
CA ALA A 532 20.17 3.51 -13.38
C ALA A 532 19.06 4.51 -13.01
N PRO A 533 18.61 4.55 -11.73
CA PRO A 533 17.48 5.39 -11.33
C PRO A 533 17.81 6.89 -11.29
N PHE A 534 19.11 7.22 -11.21
CA PHE A 534 19.60 8.59 -11.16
C PHE A 534 19.86 9.13 -12.58
N THR A 535 19.34 10.32 -12.88
CA THR A 535 19.53 10.97 -14.18
C THR A 535 19.89 12.45 -14.01
N GLY A 536 20.37 13.08 -15.08
CA GLY A 536 20.78 14.49 -15.10
C GLY A 536 22.31 14.69 -15.00
N SER A 537 22.77 15.92 -15.26
CA SER A 537 24.21 16.25 -15.33
C SER A 537 24.89 16.48 -13.97
N SER A 538 24.13 16.61 -12.87
CA SER A 538 24.69 16.83 -11.52
C SER A 538 23.82 16.25 -10.40
N PRO A 539 23.64 14.92 -10.33
CA PRO A 539 22.89 14.26 -9.27
C PRO A 539 23.53 14.47 -7.88
N GLN A 540 22.72 14.84 -6.89
CA GLN A 540 23.14 14.99 -5.48
C GLN A 540 22.80 13.75 -4.67
N ILE A 541 23.79 13.05 -4.13
CA ILE A 541 23.59 11.82 -3.37
C ILE A 541 24.17 11.98 -1.96
N ASN A 542 23.30 11.94 -0.96
CA ASN A 542 23.66 12.02 0.45
C ASN A 542 23.01 10.87 1.22
N VAL A 543 23.85 10.03 1.82
CA VAL A 543 23.41 8.95 2.70
C VAL A 543 24.13 9.12 4.03
N SER A 544 23.38 9.47 5.08
CA SER A 544 23.97 9.80 6.38
C SER A 544 23.30 9.07 7.55
N TYR A 545 24.11 8.60 8.49
CA TYR A 545 23.68 8.00 9.76
C TYR A 545 22.63 6.89 9.57
N THR A 546 22.90 5.95 8.67
CA THR A 546 22.02 4.81 8.36
C THR A 546 22.63 3.47 8.80
N GLY A 547 21.78 2.44 8.88
CA GLY A 547 22.16 1.06 9.13
C GLY A 547 22.74 0.31 7.92
N LEU A 548 22.98 0.99 6.80
CA LEU A 548 23.47 0.37 5.58
C LEU A 548 24.85 -0.24 5.82
N ASP A 549 24.95 -1.54 5.53
CA ASP A 549 26.19 -2.29 5.58
C ASP A 549 27.01 -2.10 4.29
N LYS A 550 28.18 -2.74 4.24
CA LYS A 550 29.09 -2.67 3.09
C LYS A 550 28.39 -3.11 1.80
N VAL A 551 27.64 -4.20 1.84
CA VAL A 551 26.99 -4.80 0.66
C VAL A 551 25.95 -3.83 0.10
N ALA A 552 25.17 -3.22 0.98
CA ALA A 552 24.16 -2.23 0.60
C ALA A 552 24.77 -0.99 -0.05
N LEU A 553 25.91 -0.51 0.48
CA LEU A 553 26.64 0.63 -0.09
C LEU A 553 27.25 0.28 -1.46
N VAL A 554 27.78 -0.93 -1.64
CA VAL A 554 28.26 -1.42 -2.94
C VAL A 554 27.13 -1.51 -3.97
N ASN A 555 25.96 -2.00 -3.57
CA ASN A 555 24.77 -2.03 -4.44
C ASN A 555 24.35 -0.62 -4.87
N LEU A 556 24.41 0.36 -3.96
CA LEU A 556 24.19 1.76 -4.31
C LEU A 556 25.21 2.24 -5.37
N PHE A 557 26.51 1.98 -5.19
CA PHE A 557 27.54 2.35 -6.16
C PHE A 557 27.32 1.72 -7.54
N ASN A 558 26.87 0.46 -7.57
CA ASN A 558 26.51 -0.22 -8.82
C ASN A 558 25.34 0.45 -9.55
N SER A 559 24.42 1.10 -8.84
CA SER A 559 23.28 1.81 -9.43
C SER A 559 23.59 3.24 -9.94
N LEU A 560 24.78 3.77 -9.64
CA LEU A 560 25.16 5.12 -10.05
C LEU A 560 25.33 5.23 -11.58
N PRO A 561 24.92 6.35 -12.20
CA PRO A 561 25.15 6.64 -13.62
C PRO A 561 26.59 7.09 -13.85
N THR A 562 27.09 6.97 -15.09
CA THR A 562 28.37 7.56 -15.49
C THR A 562 28.21 9.08 -15.66
N VAL A 563 29.11 9.86 -15.05
CA VAL A 563 29.10 11.32 -15.09
C VAL A 563 30.40 11.87 -15.71
N THR A 564 30.32 13.00 -16.40
CA THR A 564 31.46 13.64 -17.09
C THR A 564 32.20 14.65 -16.20
N ASP A 565 31.50 15.26 -15.25
CA ASP A 565 32.05 16.15 -14.23
C ASP A 565 32.13 15.42 -12.88
N SER A 566 33.13 15.75 -12.05
CA SER A 566 33.30 15.10 -10.75
C SER A 566 32.11 15.40 -9.83
N GLN A 567 31.21 14.41 -9.66
CA GLN A 567 30.07 14.47 -8.73
C GLN A 567 30.45 13.84 -7.39
N VAL A 568 29.78 14.26 -6.31
CA VAL A 568 30.06 13.75 -4.95
C VAL A 568 28.90 12.88 -4.47
N CYS A 569 29.24 11.69 -3.99
CA CYS A 569 28.34 10.83 -3.21
C CYS A 569 28.83 10.82 -1.76
N ASN A 570 28.07 11.47 -0.86
CA ASN A 570 28.39 11.55 0.56
C ASN A 570 27.81 10.35 1.31
N VAL A 571 28.67 9.58 1.98
CA VAL A 571 28.31 8.39 2.77
C VAL A 571 28.88 8.51 4.19
N THR A 572 28.18 9.21 5.07
CA THR A 572 28.71 9.56 6.40
C THR A 572 27.97 8.84 7.53
N GLY A 573 28.68 8.30 8.52
CA GLY A 573 28.05 7.65 9.70
C GLY A 573 27.24 6.38 9.39
N CYS A 574 27.40 5.79 8.20
CA CYS A 574 26.78 4.53 7.82
C CYS A 574 27.58 3.35 8.38
N THR A 575 26.89 2.28 8.81
CA THR A 575 27.53 1.14 9.50
C THR A 575 28.64 0.48 8.66
N GLY A 576 28.42 0.30 7.35
CA GLY A 576 29.40 -0.33 6.46
C GLY A 576 30.41 0.62 5.81
N ALA A 577 30.37 1.93 6.08
CA ALA A 577 31.20 2.91 5.38
C ALA A 577 32.70 2.69 5.63
N ASN A 578 33.06 2.24 6.84
CA ASN A 578 34.46 1.97 7.21
C ASN A 578 34.99 0.65 6.61
N ASP A 579 34.11 -0.25 6.18
CA ASP A 579 34.47 -1.58 5.66
C ASP A 579 34.68 -1.60 4.12
N LEU A 580 34.40 -0.47 3.45
CA LEU A 580 34.57 -0.30 2.01
C LEU A 580 36.07 -0.24 1.64
N THR A 581 36.49 -1.17 0.78
CA THR A 581 37.86 -1.28 0.24
C THR A 581 38.11 -0.32 -0.92
N ALA A 582 39.36 -0.27 -1.41
CA ALA A 582 39.71 0.48 -2.61
C ALA A 582 38.98 -0.05 -3.87
N GLU A 583 38.77 -1.37 -3.98
CA GLU A 583 38.03 -1.99 -5.08
C GLU A 583 36.54 -1.61 -5.04
N ASP A 584 35.95 -1.59 -3.84
CA ASP A 584 34.55 -1.17 -3.67
C ASP A 584 34.34 0.29 -4.07
N LEU A 585 35.30 1.17 -3.75
CA LEU A 585 35.28 2.57 -4.20
C LEU A 585 35.47 2.70 -5.71
N ALA A 586 36.27 1.83 -6.32
CA ALA A 586 36.57 1.85 -7.75
C ALA A 586 35.31 1.72 -8.61
N ILE A 587 34.27 1.05 -8.09
CA ILE A 587 32.96 0.91 -8.74
C ILE A 587 32.35 2.30 -9.03
N ALA A 588 32.38 3.20 -8.05
CA ALA A 588 31.81 4.55 -8.19
C ALA A 588 32.79 5.50 -8.90
N THR A 589 34.08 5.46 -8.55
CA THR A 589 35.08 6.36 -9.15
C THR A 589 35.31 6.07 -10.64
N GLY A 590 35.22 4.80 -11.06
CA GLY A 590 35.24 4.41 -12.48
C GLY A 590 34.08 4.97 -13.28
N LYS A 591 33.02 5.45 -12.62
CA LYS A 591 31.86 6.13 -13.22
C LYS A 591 31.93 7.66 -13.11
N GLY A 592 33.03 8.23 -12.63
CA GLY A 592 33.22 9.69 -12.49
C GLY A 592 32.79 10.28 -11.15
N TRP A 593 32.48 9.45 -10.14
CA TRP A 593 32.05 9.90 -8.82
C TRP A 593 33.20 9.98 -7.81
N THR A 594 33.18 11.02 -6.97
CA THR A 594 33.99 11.14 -5.76
C THR A 594 33.17 10.66 -4.57
N ILE A 595 33.68 9.68 -3.82
CA ILE A 595 33.04 9.21 -2.58
C ILE A 595 33.67 9.92 -1.38
N THR A 596 32.83 10.58 -0.60
CA THR A 596 33.20 11.17 0.70
C THR A 596 32.58 10.33 1.81
N ARG A 597 33.35 10.08 2.88
CA ARG A 597 32.93 9.25 4.01
C ARG A 597 32.94 10.06 5.30
#